data_AF-A0A956E5U0-F1
#
_entry.id   AF-A0A956E5U0-F1
#
_cell.length_a   1.000
_cell.length_b   1.000
_cell.length_c   1.000
_cell.angle_alpha   90.00
_cell.angle_beta   90.00
_cell.angle_gamma   90.00
#
_symmetry.space_group_name_H-M   'P 1'
#
loop_
_entity.id
_entity.type
_entity.pdbx_description
1 polymer ?
#
loop_
_entity_poly.entity_id
_entity_poly.type
_entity_poly.pdbx_seq_one_letter_code
_entity_poly.pdbx_strand_id
1 'polypeptide(L)'
;MSSGVSKPGDDNLFEPGRVPEQRPGKAGGKRDRNRQERTRALCDAALVEFLERGVERVTVDEITKAAGVAKGSFYRYFEDKSQVVEALFAPLRKEVEIALRDCGQALAEARSTEALTSAYQALAMQMGQAALREPRL
;
A
#
# COMPACT_ATOMS: atom_id res chain seq x y z
N MET A 1 -32.50 22.42 2.13
CA MET A 1 -32.52 20.99 2.53
C MET A 1 -31.91 20.22 1.37
N SER A 2 -30.59 19.96 1.42
CA SER A 2 -29.89 19.24 0.35
C SER A 2 -29.49 17.88 0.88
N SER A 3 -30.20 16.86 0.42
CA SER A 3 -30.06 15.46 0.82
C SER A 3 -28.90 14.85 0.04
N GLY A 4 -27.77 14.63 0.72
CA GLY A 4 -26.64 13.89 0.18
C GLY A 4 -26.96 12.40 0.14
N VAL A 5 -27.43 11.90 -1.00
CA VAL A 5 -27.55 10.47 -1.26
C VAL A 5 -26.15 9.93 -1.54
N SER A 6 -25.62 9.13 -0.61
CA SER A 6 -24.45 8.27 -0.83
C SER A 6 -24.73 7.32 -1.99
N LYS A 7 -23.78 7.21 -2.92
CA LYS A 7 -23.88 6.22 -4.00
C LYS A 7 -23.59 4.82 -3.44
N PRO A 8 -24.39 3.80 -3.77
CA PRO A 8 -24.08 2.41 -3.48
C PRO A 8 -23.15 1.86 -4.58
N GLY A 9 -21.99 1.32 -4.20
CA GLY A 9 -21.07 0.72 -5.18
C GLY A 9 -19.62 0.43 -4.73
N ASP A 10 -19.18 0.86 -3.55
CA ASP A 10 -17.77 0.79 -3.14
C ASP A 10 -17.32 -0.58 -2.57
N ASP A 11 -17.94 -1.69 -3.01
CA ASP A 11 -17.65 -3.06 -2.52
C ASP A 11 -16.50 -3.76 -3.27
N ASN A 12 -15.66 -3.02 -4.00
CA ASN A 12 -14.57 -3.64 -4.77
C ASN A 12 -13.22 -2.93 -4.54
N LEU A 13 -12.62 -3.20 -3.37
CA LEU A 13 -11.29 -2.73 -2.92
C LEU A 13 -10.10 -3.18 -3.81
N PHE A 14 -10.37 -3.81 -4.96
CA PHE A 14 -9.36 -4.46 -5.81
C PHE A 14 -9.51 -4.14 -7.32
N GLU A 15 -10.36 -3.19 -7.71
CA GLU A 15 -10.36 -2.73 -9.10
C GLU A 15 -9.16 -1.80 -9.34
N PRO A 16 -8.23 -2.13 -10.25
CA PRO A 16 -7.13 -1.23 -10.57
C PRO A 16 -7.68 0.00 -11.28
N GLY A 17 -7.95 1.05 -10.50
CA GLY A 17 -8.32 2.38 -10.99
C GLY A 17 -7.31 2.85 -12.04
N ARG A 18 -7.78 3.54 -13.09
CA ARG A 18 -6.92 3.99 -14.18
C ARG A 18 -5.88 4.97 -13.63
N VAL A 19 -4.66 4.50 -13.44
CA VAL A 19 -3.51 5.36 -13.12
C VAL A 19 -3.43 6.44 -14.22
N PRO A 20 -3.54 7.73 -13.91
CA PRO A 20 -3.36 8.78 -14.89
C PRO A 20 -1.99 8.61 -15.53
N GLU A 21 -1.94 8.47 -16.85
CA GLU A 21 -0.71 8.21 -17.60
C GLU A 21 0.27 9.37 -17.39
N GLN A 22 1.22 9.18 -16.45
CA GLN A 22 2.10 10.26 -15.99
C GLN A 22 3.19 10.52 -17.01
N ARG A 23 3.44 11.80 -17.34
CA ARG A 23 4.67 12.23 -18.03
C ARG A 23 5.80 12.37 -17.02
N PRO A 24 6.77 11.44 -16.95
CA PRO A 24 7.82 11.51 -15.94
C PRO A 24 8.85 12.57 -16.35
N GLY A 25 9.26 13.42 -15.40
CA GLY A 25 10.57 14.07 -15.51
C GLY A 25 11.69 13.02 -15.42
N LYS A 26 12.91 13.37 -15.82
CA LYS A 26 14.07 12.44 -15.71
C LYS A 26 14.16 11.86 -14.29
N ALA A 27 14.24 10.52 -14.21
CA ALA A 27 14.42 9.80 -12.95
C ALA A 27 15.59 10.38 -12.14
N GLY A 28 15.40 10.58 -10.83
CA GLY A 28 16.40 11.19 -9.94
C GLY A 28 16.51 12.71 -10.04
N GLY A 29 15.75 13.38 -10.91
CA GLY A 29 15.69 14.84 -10.99
C GLY A 29 14.93 15.47 -9.81
N LYS A 30 15.04 16.80 -9.64
CA LYS A 30 14.34 17.56 -8.58
C LYS A 30 12.82 17.31 -8.57
N ARG A 31 12.21 17.19 -9.75
CA ARG A 31 10.76 16.93 -9.88
C ARG A 31 10.38 15.54 -9.38
N ASP A 32 11.22 14.55 -9.62
CA ASP A 32 11.01 13.16 -9.18
C ASP A 32 11.17 13.03 -7.66
N ARG A 33 12.23 13.63 -7.09
CA ARG A 33 12.41 13.70 -5.63
C ARG A 33 11.25 14.39 -4.92
N ASN A 34 10.83 15.56 -5.39
CA ASN A 34 9.66 16.25 -4.84
C ASN A 34 8.38 15.40 -4.94
N ARG A 35 8.22 14.61 -6.01
CA ARG A 35 7.09 13.68 -6.16
C ARG A 35 7.16 12.58 -5.10
N GLN A 36 8.32 11.95 -4.91
CA GLN A 36 8.54 10.90 -3.91
C GLN A 36 8.28 11.43 -2.49
N GLU A 37 8.86 12.58 -2.14
CA GLU A 37 8.64 13.24 -0.84
C GLU A 37 7.15 13.51 -0.56
N ARG A 38 6.41 14.01 -1.56
CA ARG A 38 4.98 14.29 -1.41
C ARG A 38 4.13 13.02 -1.33
N THR A 39 4.49 11.99 -2.09
CA THR A 39 3.83 10.68 -2.04
C THR A 39 4.02 10.07 -0.67
N ARG A 40 5.25 10.06 -0.16
CA ARG A 40 5.59 9.56 1.17
C ARG A 40 4.86 10.32 2.28
N ALA A 41 4.85 11.66 2.23
CA ALA A 41 4.14 12.46 3.23
C ALA A 41 2.63 12.15 3.28
N LEU A 42 1.99 11.92 2.12
CA LEU A 42 0.58 11.52 2.05
C LEU A 42 0.35 10.12 2.62
N CYS A 43 1.20 9.15 2.28
CA CYS A 43 1.11 7.79 2.79
C CYS A 43 1.37 7.69 4.30
N ASP A 44 2.37 8.40 4.82
CA ASP A 44 2.70 8.43 6.25
C ASP A 44 1.53 9.01 7.06
N ALA A 45 0.95 10.13 6.59
CA ALA A 45 -0.23 10.73 7.22
C ALA A 45 -1.44 9.80 7.15
N ALA A 46 -1.70 9.18 6.00
CA ALA A 46 -2.82 8.25 5.84
C ALA A 46 -2.67 7.01 6.72
N LEU A 47 -1.46 6.46 6.85
CA LEU A 47 -1.19 5.28 7.66
C LEU A 47 -1.57 5.51 9.13
N VAL A 48 -1.15 6.64 9.71
CA VAL A 48 -1.48 7.00 11.10
C VAL A 48 -3.00 7.08 11.28
N GLU A 49 -3.67 7.84 10.40
CA GLU A 49 -5.11 8.05 10.47
C GLU A 49 -5.91 6.76 10.25
N PHE A 50 -5.48 5.90 9.32
CA PHE A 50 -6.11 4.61 9.05
C PHE A 50 -5.93 3.63 10.21
N LEU A 51 -4.79 3.63 10.89
CA LEU A 51 -4.57 2.74 12.04
C LEU A 51 -5.41 3.15 13.25
N GLU A 52 -5.61 4.45 13.46
CA GLU A 52 -6.40 4.94 14.59
C GLU A 52 -7.91 4.84 14.33
N ARG A 53 -8.35 5.24 13.14
CA ARG A 53 -9.77 5.46 12.84
C ARG A 53 -10.32 4.50 11.80
N GLY A 54 -9.50 3.70 11.13
CA GLY A 54 -9.93 2.83 10.04
C GLY A 54 -10.15 3.58 8.73
N VAL A 55 -9.90 2.90 7.60
CA VAL A 55 -9.92 3.50 6.25
C VAL A 55 -11.24 4.21 5.93
N GLU A 56 -12.37 3.62 6.26
CA GLU A 56 -13.69 4.16 5.93
C GLU A 56 -13.96 5.54 6.55
N ARG A 57 -13.50 5.77 7.79
CA ARG A 57 -13.79 7.00 8.54
C ARG A 57 -12.85 8.16 8.21
N VAL A 58 -11.77 7.90 7.49
CA VAL A 58 -10.77 8.91 7.12
C VAL A 58 -11.09 9.49 5.73
N THR A 59 -10.96 10.80 5.60
CA THR A 59 -11.20 11.53 4.34
C THR A 59 -9.89 12.00 3.69
N VAL A 60 -9.91 12.21 2.37
CA VAL A 60 -8.77 12.80 1.62
C VAL A 60 -8.38 14.17 2.17
N ASP A 61 -9.34 14.95 2.67
CA ASP A 61 -9.07 16.28 3.23
C ASP A 61 -8.29 16.21 4.54
N GLU A 62 -8.60 15.23 5.39
CA GLU A 62 -7.85 14.98 6.63
C GLU A 62 -6.42 14.53 6.32
N ILE A 63 -6.25 13.58 5.39
CA ILE A 63 -4.93 13.08 4.96
C ILE A 63 -4.07 14.22 4.43
N THR A 64 -4.62 15.02 3.51
CA THR A 64 -3.89 16.13 2.86
C THR A 64 -3.53 17.24 3.85
N LYS A 65 -4.44 17.54 4.79
CA LYS A 65 -4.18 18.46 5.90
C LYS A 65 -3.05 17.97 6.80
N ALA A 66 -3.09 16.71 7.22
CA ALA A 66 -2.06 16.09 8.06
C ALA A 66 -0.70 16.04 7.35
N ALA A 67 -0.68 15.74 6.05
CA ALA A 67 0.53 15.69 5.23
C ALA A 67 1.12 17.07 4.85
N GLY A 68 0.40 18.17 5.09
CA GLY A 68 0.80 19.50 4.62
C GLY A 68 0.87 19.60 3.08
N VAL A 69 -0.03 18.90 2.38
CA VAL A 69 -0.10 18.83 0.92
C VAL A 69 -1.43 19.42 0.46
N ALA A 70 -1.42 20.24 -0.60
CA ALA A 70 -2.67 20.77 -1.15
C ALA A 70 -3.56 19.64 -1.71
N LYS A 71 -4.88 19.70 -1.50
CA LYS A 71 -5.85 18.72 -2.02
C LYS A 71 -5.72 18.46 -3.52
N GLY A 72 -5.53 19.50 -4.33
CA GLY A 72 -5.31 19.35 -5.77
C GLY A 72 -4.02 18.58 -6.13
N SER A 73 -3.02 18.60 -5.25
CA SER A 73 -1.80 17.81 -5.42
C SER A 73 -2.02 16.33 -5.10
N PHE A 74 -2.92 15.98 -4.17
CA PHE A 74 -3.29 14.59 -3.89
C PHE A 74 -3.73 13.86 -5.16
N TYR A 75 -4.66 14.47 -5.90
CA TYR A 75 -5.20 13.91 -7.15
C TYR A 75 -4.20 13.82 -8.31
N ARG A 76 -2.97 14.30 -8.12
CA ARG A 76 -1.85 14.06 -9.05
C ARG A 76 -1.10 12.75 -8.76
N TYR A 77 -1.29 12.20 -7.56
CA TYR A 77 -0.61 11.00 -7.07
C TYR A 77 -1.58 9.84 -6.89
N PHE A 78 -2.80 10.11 -6.39
CA PHE A 78 -3.81 9.11 -6.05
C PHE A 78 -5.19 9.55 -6.53
N GLU A 79 -5.97 8.63 -7.08
CA GLU A 79 -7.36 8.88 -7.47
C GLU A 79 -8.27 9.03 -6.25
N ASP A 80 -8.05 8.20 -5.24
CA ASP A 80 -8.80 8.17 -3.99
C ASP A 80 -7.94 7.62 -2.83
N LYS A 81 -8.56 7.44 -1.65
CA LYS A 81 -7.87 6.89 -0.48
C LYS A 81 -7.55 5.39 -0.60
N SER A 82 -8.21 4.64 -1.48
CA SER A 82 -7.93 3.22 -1.72
C SER A 82 -6.58 3.02 -2.41
N GLN A 83 -6.22 3.89 -3.36
CA GLN A 83 -4.88 3.85 -3.97
C GLN A 83 -3.75 4.17 -2.98
N VAL A 84 -4.04 4.93 -1.92
CA VAL A 84 -3.08 5.15 -0.82
C VAL A 84 -2.88 3.86 -0.04
N VAL A 85 -3.96 3.11 0.21
CA VAL A 85 -3.89 1.78 0.83
C VAL A 85 -3.07 0.83 -0.04
N GLU A 86 -3.33 0.78 -1.35
CA GLU A 86 -2.53 -0.02 -2.28
C GLU A 86 -1.04 0.35 -2.23
N ALA A 87 -0.71 1.64 -2.21
CA ALA A 87 0.66 2.12 -2.13
C ALA A 87 1.35 1.72 -0.81
N LEU A 88 0.61 1.72 0.31
CA LEU A 88 1.11 1.25 1.60
C LEU A 88 1.40 -0.26 1.59
N PHE A 89 0.58 -1.05 0.89
CA PHE A 89 0.75 -2.51 0.81
C PHE A 89 1.68 -2.96 -0.32
N ALA A 90 1.96 -2.13 -1.32
CA ALA A 90 2.77 -2.51 -2.48
C ALA A 90 4.15 -3.09 -2.13
N PRO A 91 4.92 -2.55 -1.15
CA PRO A 91 6.18 -3.14 -0.73
C PRO A 91 5.98 -4.54 -0.11
N LEU A 92 4.98 -4.68 0.76
CA LEU A 92 4.68 -5.94 1.46
C LEU A 92 4.20 -7.02 0.50
N ARG A 93 3.38 -6.65 -0.50
CA ARG A 93 2.81 -7.58 -1.48
C ARG A 93 3.89 -8.42 -2.15
N LYS A 94 4.96 -7.79 -2.61
CA LYS A 94 6.06 -8.49 -3.30
C LYS A 94 6.78 -9.47 -2.37
N GLU A 95 7.01 -9.08 -1.11
CA GLU A 95 7.68 -9.94 -0.13
C GLU A 95 6.81 -11.14 0.24
N VAL A 96 5.51 -10.92 0.44
CA VAL A 96 4.53 -12.00 0.70
C VAL A 96 4.44 -12.96 -0.48
N GLU A 97 4.37 -12.45 -1.71
CA GLU A 97 4.34 -13.28 -2.93
C GLU A 97 5.58 -14.17 -3.05
N ILE A 98 6.77 -13.65 -2.72
CA ILE A 98 8.03 -14.43 -2.71
C ILE A 98 7.98 -15.50 -1.61
N ALA A 99 7.65 -15.12 -0.38
CA ALA A 99 7.65 -16.04 0.74
C ALA A 99 6.67 -17.21 0.54
N LEU A 100 5.48 -16.92 0.01
CA LEU A 100 4.48 -17.95 -0.31
C LEU A 100 4.95 -18.88 -1.44
N ARG A 101 5.61 -18.33 -2.48
CA ARG A 101 6.17 -19.13 -3.57
C ARG A 101 7.25 -20.08 -3.06
N ASP A 102 8.21 -19.57 -2.30
CA ASP A 102 9.32 -20.33 -1.75
C ASP A 102 8.81 -21.45 -0.83
N CYS A 103 7.85 -21.13 0.03
CA CYS A 103 7.18 -22.10 0.89
C CYS A 103 6.47 -23.18 0.07
N GLY A 104 5.70 -22.80 -0.95
CA GLY A 104 5.00 -23.73 -1.84
C GLY A 104 5.95 -24.71 -2.54
N GLN A 105 7.10 -24.22 -3.00
CA GLN A 105 8.13 -25.07 -3.60
C GLN A 105 8.75 -26.04 -2.57
N ALA A 106 9.11 -25.55 -1.39
CA ALA A 106 9.66 -26.38 -0.32
C ALA A 106 8.67 -27.47 0.13
N LEU A 107 7.38 -27.15 0.21
CA LEU A 107 6.32 -28.12 0.52
C LEU A 107 6.16 -29.18 -0.58
N ALA A 108 6.31 -28.82 -1.86
CA ALA A 108 6.21 -29.77 -2.96
C ALA A 108 7.37 -30.78 -2.98
N GLU A 109 8.55 -30.38 -2.49
CA GLU A 109 9.74 -31.23 -2.44
C GLU A 109 9.86 -32.01 -1.11
N ALA A 110 9.07 -31.67 -0.10
CA ALA A 110 9.15 -32.24 1.23
C ALA A 110 8.81 -33.73 1.26
N ARG A 111 9.70 -34.54 1.85
CA ARG A 111 9.52 -36.00 2.02
C ARG A 111 9.49 -36.45 3.48
N SER A 112 9.47 -35.49 4.41
CA SER A 112 9.43 -35.74 5.85
C SER A 112 8.65 -34.65 6.57
N THR A 113 8.16 -34.96 7.77
CA THR A 113 7.52 -33.99 8.67
C THR A 113 8.48 -32.87 9.08
N GLU A 114 9.78 -33.18 9.20
CA GLU A 114 10.81 -32.18 9.47
C GLU A 114 10.93 -31.19 8.31
N ALA A 115 10.96 -31.65 7.05
CA ALA A 115 11.01 -30.79 5.88
C ALA A 115 9.76 -29.89 5.76
N LEU A 116 8.57 -30.43 6.05
CA LEU A 116 7.33 -29.64 6.10
C LEU A 116 7.42 -28.55 7.18
N THR A 117 7.92 -28.90 8.36
CA THR A 117 8.09 -27.96 9.47
C THR A 117 9.08 -26.86 9.11
N SER A 118 10.22 -27.19 8.50
CA SER A 118 11.20 -26.21 8.03
C SER A 118 10.63 -25.27 6.97
N ALA A 119 9.80 -25.76 6.05
CA ALA A 119 9.14 -24.92 5.04
C ALA A 119 8.20 -23.88 5.67
N TYR A 120 7.40 -24.28 6.67
CA TYR A 120 6.53 -23.34 7.39
C TYR A 120 7.32 -22.38 8.29
N GLN A 121 8.40 -22.83 8.92
CA GLN A 121 9.28 -21.97 9.71
C GLN A 121 9.96 -20.90 8.83
N ALA A 122 10.44 -21.28 7.65
CA ALA A 122 11.01 -20.34 6.68
C ALA A 122 9.99 -19.28 6.25
N LEU A 123 8.75 -19.69 5.93
CA LEU A 123 7.66 -18.77 5.62
C LEU A 123 7.41 -17.79 6.77
N ALA A 124 7.25 -18.29 8.00
CA ALA A 124 7.01 -17.46 9.17
C ALA A 124 8.15 -16.45 9.40
N MET A 125 9.40 -16.88 9.19
CA MET A 125 10.58 -16.03 9.34
C MET A 125 10.68 -14.96 8.25
N GLN A 126 10.40 -15.31 6.99
CA GLN A 126 10.36 -14.36 5.87
C GLN A 126 9.23 -13.33 6.07
N MET A 127 8.04 -13.78 6.46
CA MET A 127 6.91 -12.88 6.76
C MET A 127 7.18 -11.96 7.95
N GLY A 128 7.79 -12.49 9.01
CA GLY A 128 8.20 -11.68 10.17
C GLY A 128 9.23 -10.61 9.81
N GLN A 129 10.21 -10.94 8.97
CA GLN A 129 11.19 -9.96 8.47
C GLN A 129 10.55 -8.90 7.57
N ALA A 130 9.60 -9.30 6.72
CA ALA A 130 8.85 -8.38 5.87
C ALA A 130 8.04 -7.37 6.71
N ALA A 131 7.39 -7.83 7.77
CA ALA A 131 6.61 -6.99 8.68
C ALA A 131 7.46 -6.01 9.52
N LEU A 132 8.71 -6.38 9.84
CA LEU A 132 9.61 -5.57 10.65
C LEU A 132 10.45 -4.57 9.84
N ARG A 133 10.43 -4.64 8.51
CA ARG A 133 11.07 -3.64 7.67
C ARG A 133 10.21 -2.38 7.67
N GLU A 134 10.82 -1.23 7.95
CA GLU A 134 10.13 0.05 7.75
C GLU A 134 9.60 0.11 6.31
N PRO A 135 8.32 0.46 6.10
CA PRO A 135 7.76 0.61 4.77
C PRO A 135 8.54 1.70 4.03
N ARG A 136 9.37 1.29 3.09
CA ARG A 136 10.09 2.20 2.20
C ARG A 136 9.14 2.64 1.09
N LEU A 137 8.45 3.77 1.33
CA LEU A 137 7.66 4.52 0.35
C LEU A 137 8.54 5.44 -0.49
#